data_AF-A0A2M7JZY8-F1
#
_entry.id   AF-A0A2M7JZY8-F1
#
_cell.length_a   1.000
_cell.length_b   1.000
_cell.length_c   1.000
_cell.angle_alpha   90.00
_cell.angle_beta   90.00
_cell.angle_gamma   90.00
#
_symmetry.space_group_name_H-M   'P 1'
#
loop_
_entity.id
_entity.type
_entity.pdbx_description
1 polymer ?
#
loop_
_entity_poly.entity_id
_entity_poly.type
_entity_poly.pdbx_seq_one_letter_code
_entity_poly.pdbx_strand_id
1 'polypeptide(L)'
;MPRWMQDSMLSSRCWLHAAEIEVGDLINKTALPYMNHGMQFRIEYLIRTIEEYSVDGMVMLATRSCKPFFMGQADILEQVERRTGVPGVILESDMCDSRWHSDAQLDTRIEAFMEVLSSREPRR
;
A
#
# COMPACT_ATOMS: atom_id res chain seq x y z
N MET A 1 11.91 -11.18 23.64
CA MET A 1 11.63 -10.46 22.38
C MET A 1 10.37 -9.62 22.56
N PRO A 2 10.33 -8.36 22.08
CA PRO A 2 9.17 -7.47 22.21
C PRO A 2 7.94 -7.98 21.44
N ARG A 3 6.73 -7.68 21.93
CA ARG A 3 5.45 -8.21 21.42
C ARG A 3 5.13 -7.84 19.96
N TRP A 4 5.61 -6.69 19.47
CA TRP A 4 5.46 -6.25 18.07
C TRP A 4 6.28 -7.07 17.05
N MET A 5 7.27 -7.82 17.53
CA MET A 5 8.04 -8.75 16.70
C MET A 5 7.30 -10.09 16.50
N GLN A 6 6.26 -10.36 17.29
CA GLN A 6 5.43 -11.57 17.18
C GLN A 6 4.22 -11.34 16.26
N ASP A 7 3.68 -10.13 16.21
CA ASP A 7 2.50 -9.81 15.37
C ASP A 7 2.88 -9.45 13.92
N SER A 8 4.12 -9.01 13.67
CA SER A 8 4.66 -8.80 12.31
C SER A 8 5.04 -10.11 11.58
N MET A 9 4.87 -11.27 12.22
CA MET A 9 5.08 -12.59 11.63
C MET A 9 3.98 -13.02 10.64
N LEU A 10 2.95 -12.21 10.41
CA LEU A 10 1.95 -12.47 9.36
C LEU A 10 2.26 -11.81 8.01
N SER A 11 3.16 -10.82 7.94
CA SER A 11 3.59 -10.21 6.66
C SER A 11 5.00 -10.60 6.21
N SER A 12 5.81 -11.22 7.08
CA SER A 12 7.20 -11.63 6.79
C SER A 12 7.38 -13.15 6.58
N ARG A 13 6.31 -13.95 6.66
CA ARG A 13 6.34 -15.41 6.44
C ARG A 13 6.28 -15.86 4.97
N CYS A 14 6.64 -14.99 4.03
CA CYS A 14 6.63 -15.36 2.60
C CYS A 14 7.89 -16.13 2.13
N TRP A 15 9.01 -16.08 2.87
CA TRP A 15 10.28 -16.63 2.37
C TRP A 15 11.05 -17.58 3.30
N LEU A 16 10.61 -17.84 4.54
CA LEU A 16 11.41 -18.63 5.51
C LEU A 16 10.65 -19.77 6.21
N HIS A 17 9.54 -20.28 5.66
CA HIS A 17 8.93 -21.53 6.11
C HIS A 17 8.75 -22.49 4.94
N ALA A 18 9.83 -23.19 4.60
CA ALA A 18 9.78 -24.48 3.90
C ALA A 18 9.60 -25.63 4.91
N ALA A 19 8.83 -25.40 5.98
CA ALA A 19 8.47 -26.41 6.97
C ALA A 19 6.96 -26.60 6.88
N GLU A 20 6.56 -27.73 6.28
CA GLU A 20 5.19 -28.28 6.14
C GLU A 20 4.07 -27.26 5.91
N ILE A 21 3.80 -26.96 4.63
CA ILE A 21 2.59 -26.22 4.22
C ILE A 21 1.45 -27.23 4.14
N GLU A 22 0.48 -27.17 5.05
CA GLU A 22 -0.78 -27.89 4.88
C GLU A 22 -1.53 -27.35 3.64
N VAL A 23 -2.31 -28.20 2.97
CA VAL A 23 -3.04 -27.80 1.74
C VAL A 23 -3.94 -26.58 1.99
N GLY A 24 -4.52 -26.46 3.18
CA GLY A 24 -5.29 -25.27 3.59
C GLY A 24 -4.47 -23.97 3.64
N ASP A 25 -3.22 -24.05 4.11
CA ASP A 25 -2.30 -22.90 4.13
C ASP A 25 -1.88 -22.48 2.72
N LEU A 26 -1.76 -23.45 1.81
CA LEU A 26 -1.49 -23.15 0.40
C LEU A 26 -2.64 -22.37 -0.22
N ILE A 27 -3.88 -22.82 -0.02
CA ILE A 27 -5.09 -22.15 -0.53
C ILE A 27 -5.13 -20.71 -0.04
N ASN A 28 -4.92 -20.46 1.25
CA ASN A 28 -4.94 -19.11 1.81
C ASN A 28 -3.84 -18.23 1.20
N LYS A 29 -2.61 -18.74 1.07
CA LYS A 29 -1.49 -17.99 0.49
C LYS A 29 -1.72 -17.64 -0.99
N THR A 30 -2.42 -18.49 -1.74
CA THR A 30 -2.66 -18.26 -3.18
C THR A 30 -3.95 -17.50 -3.48
N ALA A 31 -5.01 -17.73 -2.70
CA ALA A 31 -6.33 -17.18 -2.97
C ALA A 31 -6.59 -15.85 -2.25
N LEU A 32 -5.97 -15.62 -1.09
CA LEU A 32 -6.18 -14.42 -0.26
C LEU A 32 -5.11 -13.32 -0.32
N PRO A 33 -4.16 -13.25 -1.31
CA PRO A 33 -3.35 -12.05 -1.49
C PRO A 33 -4.20 -10.77 -1.61
N TYR A 34 -3.62 -9.64 -1.20
CA TYR A 34 -4.26 -8.31 -1.22
C TYR A 34 -5.04 -8.00 -2.52
N MET A 35 -4.47 -8.36 -3.68
CA MET A 35 -5.06 -8.10 -4.99
C MET A 35 -6.31 -8.93 -5.31
N ASN A 36 -6.51 -10.06 -4.64
CA ASN A 36 -7.63 -10.96 -4.88
C ASN A 36 -8.88 -10.59 -4.08
N HIS A 37 -8.82 -9.51 -3.30
CA HIS A 37 -9.95 -9.00 -2.53
C HIS A 37 -10.64 -7.82 -3.21
N GLY A 38 -11.91 -7.61 -2.86
CA GLY A 38 -12.65 -6.42 -3.28
C GLY A 38 -12.09 -5.12 -2.70
N MET A 39 -12.51 -3.98 -3.26
CA MET A 39 -12.02 -2.65 -2.86
C MET A 39 -12.23 -2.36 -1.37
N GLN A 40 -13.35 -2.80 -0.79
CA GLN A 40 -13.64 -2.55 0.63
C GLN A 40 -12.55 -3.15 1.52
N PHE A 41 -12.17 -4.41 1.28
CA PHE A 41 -11.09 -5.04 2.03
C PHE A 41 -9.77 -4.28 1.88
N ARG A 42 -9.46 -3.84 0.65
CA ARG A 42 -8.25 -3.06 0.36
C ARG A 42 -8.22 -1.74 1.13
N ILE A 43 -9.36 -1.06 1.25
CA ILE A 43 -9.51 0.17 2.04
C ILE A 43 -9.29 -0.12 3.54
N GLU A 44 -9.98 -1.11 4.10
CA GLU A 44 -9.82 -1.47 5.53
C GLU A 44 -8.38 -1.90 5.84
N TYR A 45 -7.76 -2.64 4.93
CA TYR A 45 -6.37 -3.07 5.06
C TYR A 45 -5.44 -1.85 5.18
N LEU A 46 -5.58 -0.87 4.28
CA LEU A 46 -4.76 0.34 4.30
C LEU A 46 -4.99 1.18 5.55
N ILE A 47 -6.25 1.33 5.99
CA ILE A 47 -6.59 2.07 7.23
C ILE A 47 -5.94 1.42 8.43
N ARG A 48 -6.06 0.10 8.57
CA ARG A 48 -5.41 -0.65 9.64
C ARG A 48 -3.89 -0.47 9.61
N THR A 49 -3.27 -0.55 8.44
CA THR A 49 -1.83 -0.32 8.28
C THR A 49 -1.44 1.11 8.66
N ILE A 50 -2.22 2.12 8.27
CA ILE A 50 -1.98 3.51 8.65
C ILE A 50 -1.99 3.68 10.17
N GLU A 51 -2.97 3.08 10.85
CA GLU A 51 -3.10 3.13 12.30
C GLU A 51 -1.97 2.37 13.01
N GLU A 52 -1.68 1.15 12.55
CA GLU A 52 -0.65 0.27 13.13
C GLU A 52 0.74 0.88 13.07
N TYR A 53 1.10 1.48 11.93
CA TYR A 53 2.44 2.03 11.70
C TYR A 53 2.52 3.55 11.95
N SER A 54 1.44 4.18 12.41
CA SER A 54 1.38 5.64 12.61
C SER A 54 1.82 6.42 11.36
N VAL A 55 1.27 6.05 10.20
CA VAL A 55 1.68 6.60 8.89
C VAL A 55 1.19 8.04 8.74
N ASP A 56 2.10 8.96 8.39
CA ASP A 56 1.80 10.39 8.15
C ASP A 56 1.38 10.71 6.70
N GLY A 57 1.71 9.84 5.75
CA GLY A 57 1.39 10.03 4.35
C GLY A 57 1.49 8.75 3.53
N MET A 58 0.70 8.65 2.46
CA MET A 58 0.66 7.47 1.60
C MET A 58 1.08 7.79 0.15
N VAL A 59 2.01 7.02 -0.40
CA VAL A 59 2.36 7.09 -1.83
C VAL A 59 1.82 5.84 -2.52
N MET A 60 0.98 6.02 -3.54
CA MET A 60 0.42 4.92 -4.32
C MET A 60 0.88 4.98 -5.77
N LEU A 61 1.34 3.86 -6.32
CA LEU A 61 1.81 3.79 -7.71
C LEU A 61 0.72 3.25 -8.64
N ALA A 62 0.18 4.14 -9.48
CA ALA A 62 -0.75 3.78 -10.55
C ALA A 62 0.03 3.29 -11.77
N THR A 63 0.26 1.98 -11.84
CA THR A 63 0.92 1.32 -12.99
C THR A 63 -0.06 0.91 -14.08
N ARG A 64 0.15 1.39 -15.30
CA ARG A 64 -0.73 1.09 -16.44
C ARG A 64 -0.73 -0.38 -16.81
N SER A 65 0.39 -1.08 -16.65
CA SER A 65 0.50 -2.51 -16.92
C SER A 65 -0.24 -3.36 -15.88
N CYS A 66 -0.32 -2.93 -14.62
CA CYS A 66 -0.98 -3.70 -13.56
C CYS A 66 -2.38 -3.16 -13.24
N LYS A 67 -3.36 -3.61 -14.03
CA LYS A 67 -4.77 -3.22 -13.90
C LYS A 67 -5.35 -3.33 -12.47
N PRO A 68 -5.06 -4.38 -11.67
CA PRO A 68 -5.57 -4.45 -10.30
C PRO A 68 -5.08 -3.33 -9.37
N PHE A 69 -3.86 -2.81 -9.60
CA PHE A 69 -3.32 -1.68 -8.85
C PHE A 69 -3.81 -0.34 -9.40
N PHE A 70 -3.88 -0.19 -10.72
CA PHE A 70 -4.37 1.03 -11.36
C PHE A 70 -5.85 1.31 -11.11
N MET A 71 -6.70 0.28 -11.23
CA MET A 71 -8.15 0.43 -11.15
C MET A 71 -8.61 0.69 -9.72
N GLY A 72 -9.40 1.75 -9.54
CA GLY A 72 -9.98 2.15 -8.25
C GLY A 72 -9.00 2.78 -7.29
N GLN A 73 -7.77 3.09 -7.70
CA GLN A 73 -6.76 3.67 -6.80
C GLN A 73 -7.15 5.05 -6.29
N ALA A 74 -7.76 5.89 -7.14
CA ALA A 74 -8.28 7.20 -6.76
C ALA A 74 -9.42 7.06 -5.73
N ASP A 75 -10.37 6.16 -5.97
CA ASP A 75 -11.48 5.91 -5.03
C ASP A 75 -10.96 5.37 -3.70
N ILE A 76 -10.01 4.43 -3.72
CA ILE A 76 -9.39 3.88 -2.51
C ILE A 76 -8.69 5.00 -1.73
N LEU A 77 -7.89 5.83 -2.40
CA LEU A 77 -7.20 6.96 -1.76
C LEU A 77 -8.22 7.89 -1.10
N GLU A 78 -9.24 8.33 -1.83
CA GLU A 78 -10.28 9.23 -1.29
C GLU A 78 -10.96 8.64 -0.05
N GLN A 79 -11.33 7.35 -0.09
CA GLN A 79 -11.96 6.69 1.06
C GLN A 79 -11.02 6.59 2.28
N VAL A 80 -9.74 6.32 2.05
CA VAL A 80 -8.72 6.22 3.10
C VAL A 80 -8.43 7.60 3.69
N GLU A 81 -8.22 8.63 2.86
CA GLU A 81 -8.00 10.01 3.31
C GLU A 81 -9.19 10.51 4.13
N ARG A 82 -10.42 10.30 3.65
CA ARG A 82 -11.64 10.72 4.35
C ARG A 82 -11.78 10.10 5.73
N ARG A 83 -11.33 8.84 5.89
CA ARG A 83 -11.49 8.08 7.15
C ARG A 83 -10.35 8.27 8.13
N THR A 84 -9.14 8.55 7.65
CA THR A 84 -7.92 8.63 8.49
C THR A 84 -7.38 10.03 8.65
N GLY A 85 -7.72 10.96 7.75
CA GLY A 85 -7.13 12.29 7.65
C GLY A 85 -5.69 12.31 7.09
N VAL A 86 -5.12 11.14 6.80
CA VAL A 86 -3.77 10.97 6.27
C VAL A 86 -3.78 11.27 4.77
N PRO A 87 -3.01 12.25 4.29
CA PRO A 87 -2.95 12.57 2.87
C PRO A 87 -2.21 11.49 2.09
N GLY A 88 -2.52 11.38 0.80
CA GLY A 88 -1.75 10.57 -0.11
C GLY A 88 -1.59 11.17 -1.50
N VAL A 89 -0.66 10.60 -2.25
CA VAL A 89 -0.38 10.99 -3.63
C VAL A 89 -0.36 9.76 -4.53
N ILE A 90 -0.95 9.90 -5.71
CA ILE A 90 -0.88 8.90 -6.78
C ILE A 90 0.22 9.30 -7.75
N LEU A 91 1.18 8.40 -7.93
CA LEU A 91 2.23 8.52 -8.92
C LEU A 91 1.89 7.63 -10.12
N GLU A 92 1.88 8.19 -11.32
CA GLU A 92 1.76 7.40 -12.55
C GLU A 92 3.15 7.02 -13.05
N SER A 93 3.40 5.72 -13.23
CA SER A 93 4.64 5.18 -13.80
C SER A 93 4.39 3.76 -14.31
N ASP A 94 5.36 3.14 -14.97
CA ASP A 94 5.29 1.72 -15.28
C ASP A 94 6.63 1.02 -15.12
N MET A 95 6.60 -0.23 -14.65
CA MET A 95 7.82 -1.03 -14.45
C MET A 95 8.29 -1.75 -15.73
N CYS A 96 7.40 -1.87 -16.73
CA CYS A 96 7.65 -2.63 -17.96
C CYS A 96 7.76 -1.74 -19.21
N ASP A 97 7.31 -0.48 -19.13
CA ASP A 97 7.24 0.42 -20.28
C ASP A 97 7.69 1.85 -19.92
N SER A 98 8.91 2.18 -20.32
CA SER A 98 9.54 3.48 -20.04
C SER A 98 8.80 4.67 -20.65
N ARG A 99 7.90 4.46 -21.62
CA ARG A 99 7.10 5.55 -22.20
C ARG A 99 6.10 6.13 -21.20
N TRP A 100 5.77 5.36 -20.17
CA TRP A 100 4.88 5.77 -19.08
C TRP A 100 5.63 6.27 -17.84
N HIS A 101 6.96 6.39 -17.92
CA HIS A 101 7.80 6.84 -16.82
C HIS A 101 8.44 8.20 -17.14
N SER A 102 8.43 9.11 -16.16
CA SER A 102 9.06 10.42 -16.26
C SER A 102 9.55 10.86 -14.88
N ASP A 103 10.87 10.88 -14.68
CA ASP A 103 11.50 11.33 -13.44
C ASP A 103 11.03 12.73 -13.05
N ALA A 104 11.10 13.68 -14.00
CA ALA A 104 10.67 15.05 -13.76
C ALA A 104 9.21 15.15 -13.25
N GLN A 105 8.30 14.33 -13.79
CA GLN A 105 6.90 14.32 -13.33
C GLN A 105 6.76 13.71 -11.93
N LEU A 106 7.49 12.65 -11.64
CA LEU A 106 7.47 12.00 -10.34
C LEU A 106 8.09 12.91 -9.27
N ASP A 107 9.25 13.52 -9.56
CA ASP A 107 9.97 14.43 -8.68
C ASP A 107 9.07 15.61 -8.29
N THR A 108 8.46 16.30 -9.26
CA THR A 108 7.56 17.42 -8.98
C THR A 108 6.36 17.02 -8.10
N ARG A 109 5.79 15.82 -8.31
CA ARG A 109 4.67 15.34 -7.49
C ARG A 109 5.11 14.97 -6.08
N ILE A 110 6.28 14.36 -5.93
CA ILE A 110 6.85 14.00 -4.64
C ILE A 110 7.19 15.27 -3.87
N GLU A 111 7.86 16.24 -4.49
CA GLU A 111 8.19 17.55 -3.88
C GLU A 111 6.92 18.23 -3.36
N ALA A 112 5.89 18.38 -4.19
CA ALA A 112 4.61 18.96 -3.77
C ALA A 112 3.95 18.16 -2.63
N PHE A 113 4.05 16.83 -2.64
CA PHE A 113 3.51 16.00 -1.57
C PHE A 113 4.28 16.17 -0.25
N MET A 114 5.61 16.29 -0.32
CA MET A 114 6.44 16.56 0.84
C MET A 114 6.12 17.92 1.47
N GLU A 115 5.82 18.94 0.67
CA GLU A 115 5.34 20.24 1.18
C GLU A 115 4.02 20.07 1.96
N VAL A 116 3.06 19.29 1.42
CA VAL A 116 1.81 18.97 2.12
C VAL A 116 2.07 18.29 3.46
N LEU A 117 2.98 17.31 3.52
CA LEU A 117 3.34 16.63 4.76
C LEU A 117 3.99 17.57 5.77
N SER A 118 4.90 18.45 5.31
CA SER A 118 5.60 19.41 6.17
C SER A 118 4.66 20.46 6.82
N SER A 119 3.51 20.73 6.20
CA SER A 119 2.52 21.69 6.70
C SER A 119 1.57 21.11 7.75
N ARG A 120 1.67 19.80 8.03
CA ARG A 120 0.79 19.06 8.95
C ARG A 120 1.57 18.68 10.21
N GLU A 121 0.85 18.57 11.33
CA GLU A 121 1.45 17.98 12.52
C GLU A 121 1.63 16.47 12.32
N PRO A 122 2.80 15.91 12.65
CA PRO A 122 3.01 14.46 12.63
C PRO A 122 1.98 13.76 13.52
N ARG A 123 1.53 12.58 13.10
CA ARG A 123 0.60 11.75 13.87
C ARG A 123 1.23 11.19 15.16
N ARG A 124 2.51 11.43 15.42
CA ARG A 124 3.20 11.05 16.65
C ARG A 124 4.42 11.88 16.98
#